data_AF-A0A953DNA9-F1
#
_entry.id   AF-A0A953DNA9-F1
#
_cell.length_a   1.000
_cell.length_b   1.000
_cell.length_c   1.000
_cell.angle_alpha   90.00
_cell.angle_beta   90.00
_cell.angle_gamma   90.00
#
_symmetry.space_group_name_H-M   'P 1'
#
loop_
_entity.id
_entity.type
_entity.pdbx_description
1 polymer ?
#
loop_
_entity_poly.entity_id
_entity_poly.type
_entity_poly.pdbx_seq_one_letter_code
_entity_poly.pdbx_strand_id
1 'polypeptide(L)'
;TSELESPTHKVDCFKNRVALEIEWNNKDPFFDRDLNNFRLLFDLRVISVGIIITRCDELQELFDSLSIGQKYGPTTTHMKRLLRRIEGGGGGGCPILAVGIRRSLYDEDS
;
A
#
# COMPACT_ATOMS: atom_id res chain seq x y z
N THR A 1 23.93 -21.84 11.10
CA THR A 1 23.58 -21.65 9.69
C THR A 1 22.73 -20.41 9.61
N SER A 2 23.25 -19.31 9.05
CA SER A 2 22.49 -18.07 8.90
C SER A 2 21.30 -18.36 7.98
N GLU A 3 20.09 -18.25 8.50
CA GLU A 3 18.91 -18.21 7.65
C GLU A 3 19.10 -17.06 6.66
N LEU A 4 19.28 -17.40 5.38
CA LEU A 4 19.13 -16.44 4.31
C LEU A 4 17.65 -16.07 4.33
N GLU A 5 17.33 -14.96 5.01
CA GLU A 5 16.00 -14.34 4.93
C GLU A 5 15.62 -14.26 3.46
N SER A 6 14.46 -14.82 3.11
CA SER A 6 14.01 -14.74 1.73
C SER A 6 13.93 -13.25 1.35
N PRO A 7 14.45 -12.83 0.20
CA PRO A 7 14.45 -11.42 -0.22
C PRO A 7 13.02 -10.84 -0.40
N THR A 8 12.01 -11.69 -0.30
CA THR A 8 10.59 -11.34 -0.36
C THR A 8 10.01 -11.25 1.04
N HIS A 9 9.41 -10.10 1.38
CA HIS A 9 8.55 -10.02 2.55
C HIS A 9 7.26 -10.83 2.30
N LYS A 10 6.65 -11.37 3.36
CA LYS A 10 5.31 -11.96 3.22
C LYS A 10 4.34 -10.85 2.86
N VAL A 11 3.52 -11.08 1.84
CA VAL A 11 2.37 -10.23 1.54
C VAL A 11 1.30 -10.42 2.61
N ASP A 12 0.57 -9.36 2.98
CA ASP A 12 -0.49 -9.44 4.00
C ASP A 12 -1.53 -10.52 3.66
N CYS A 13 -1.94 -10.57 2.39
CA CYS A 13 -2.93 -11.53 1.90
C CYS A 13 -2.54 -12.07 0.52
N PHE A 14 -2.73 -13.36 0.31
CA PHE A 14 -2.52 -14.02 -0.99
C PHE A 14 -3.63 -15.03 -1.28
N LYS A 15 -4.23 -14.95 -2.48
CA LYS A 15 -5.19 -15.96 -2.96
C LYS A 15 -5.20 -16.00 -4.48
N ASN A 16 -5.17 -17.20 -5.06
CA ASN A 16 -5.33 -17.42 -6.52
C ASN A 16 -4.46 -16.47 -7.38
N ARG A 17 -3.19 -16.28 -7.00
CA ARG A 17 -2.24 -15.40 -7.69
C ARG A 17 -2.55 -13.90 -7.57
N VAL A 18 -3.34 -13.50 -6.59
CA VAL A 18 -3.55 -12.08 -6.22
C VAL A 18 -2.85 -11.86 -4.90
N ALA A 19 -1.94 -10.89 -4.86
CA ALA A 19 -1.37 -10.39 -3.61
C ALA A 19 -2.03 -9.07 -3.22
N LEU A 20 -2.24 -8.89 -1.93
CA LEU A 20 -2.87 -7.71 -1.35
C LEU A 20 -2.02 -7.23 -0.18
N GLU A 21 -1.77 -5.92 -0.15
CA GLU A 21 -1.15 -5.19 0.96
C GLU A 21 -2.12 -4.12 1.46
N ILE A 22 -2.23 -3.96 2.78
CA ILE A 22 -3.07 -2.96 3.43
C ILE A 22 -2.18 -1.95 4.13
N GLU A 23 -2.08 -0.75 3.56
CA GLU A 23 -1.17 0.28 4.03
C GLU A 23 -1.92 1.51 4.53
N TRP A 24 -1.94 1.68 5.85
CA TRP A 24 -2.80 2.69 6.49
C TRP A 24 -2.07 3.92 7.04
N ASN A 25 -0.89 3.73 7.66
CA ASN A 25 -0.22 4.82 8.38
C ASN A 25 1.31 4.70 8.52
N ASN A 26 1.93 3.75 7.82
CA ASN A 26 3.36 3.54 7.98
C ASN A 26 4.16 4.71 7.37
N LYS A 27 5.31 5.04 7.98
CA LYS A 27 6.30 6.01 7.42
C LYS A 27 7.35 5.24 6.65
N ASP A 28 7.91 5.82 5.59
CA ASP A 28 8.89 5.22 4.64
C ASP A 28 9.80 4.10 5.18
N PRO A 29 10.13 3.06 4.36
CA PRO A 29 9.93 2.93 2.91
C PRO A 29 8.90 1.85 2.50
N PHE A 30 7.68 1.88 3.05
CA PHE A 30 6.73 0.76 2.92
C PHE A 30 6.25 0.52 1.49
N PHE A 31 5.75 1.54 0.78
CA PHE A 31 5.35 1.34 -0.63
C PHE A 31 6.47 0.86 -1.54
N ASP A 32 7.72 1.29 -1.29
CA ASP A 32 8.85 0.86 -2.11
C ASP A 32 9.16 -0.63 -1.87
N ARG A 33 8.99 -1.11 -0.63
CA ARG A 33 9.09 -2.53 -0.26
C ARG A 33 7.97 -3.35 -0.90
N ASP A 34 6.73 -2.88 -0.80
CA ASP A 34 5.54 -3.60 -1.27
C ASP A 34 5.56 -3.73 -2.80
N LEU A 35 5.85 -2.63 -3.49
CA LEU A 35 5.94 -2.61 -4.95
C LEU A 35 7.11 -3.48 -5.45
N ASN A 36 8.26 -3.45 -4.76
CA ASN A 36 9.36 -4.35 -5.08
C ASN A 36 8.99 -5.82 -4.87
N ASN A 37 8.25 -6.14 -3.81
CA ASN A 37 7.78 -7.49 -3.54
C ASN A 37 6.81 -7.97 -4.63
N PHE A 38 5.87 -7.13 -5.04
CA PHE A 38 4.96 -7.42 -6.14
C PHE A 38 5.68 -7.62 -7.47
N ARG A 39 6.69 -6.81 -7.78
CA ARG A 39 7.55 -7.01 -8.94
C ARG A 39 8.18 -8.40 -8.92
N LEU A 40 8.86 -8.76 -7.83
CA LEU A 40 9.54 -10.05 -7.69
C LEU A 40 8.56 -11.22 -7.82
N LEU A 41 7.41 -11.15 -7.12
CA LEU A 41 6.39 -12.20 -7.18
C LEU A 41 5.75 -12.32 -8.56
N PHE A 42 5.63 -11.22 -9.31
CA PHE A 42 5.12 -11.24 -10.67
C PHE A 42 6.13 -11.84 -11.64
N ASP A 43 7.41 -11.47 -11.55
CA ASP A 43 8.50 -12.02 -12.37
C ASP A 43 8.66 -13.53 -12.16
N LEU A 44 8.51 -13.99 -10.92
CA LEU A 44 8.49 -15.41 -10.54
C LEU A 44 7.18 -16.12 -10.93
N ARG A 45 6.23 -15.40 -11.55
CA ARG A 45 4.89 -15.89 -11.92
C ARG A 45 4.14 -16.47 -10.72
N VAL A 46 4.33 -15.95 -9.52
CA VAL A 46 3.55 -16.32 -8.32
C VAL A 46 2.23 -15.55 -8.28
N ILE A 47 2.28 -14.25 -8.59
CA ILE A 47 1.10 -13.39 -8.73
C ILE A 47 0.85 -13.01 -10.19
N SER A 48 -0.36 -12.58 -10.48
CA SER A 48 -0.76 -11.94 -11.74
C SER A 48 -1.06 -10.45 -11.54
N VAL A 49 -1.39 -10.03 -10.32
CA VAL A 49 -1.72 -8.65 -9.95
C VAL A 49 -1.41 -8.42 -8.47
N GLY A 50 -0.89 -7.23 -8.15
CA GLY A 50 -0.77 -6.71 -6.80
C GLY A 50 -1.87 -5.70 -6.50
N ILE A 51 -2.46 -5.76 -5.30
CA ILE A 51 -3.46 -4.81 -4.83
C ILE A 51 -2.90 -4.07 -3.63
N ILE A 52 -3.03 -2.74 -3.61
CA ILE A 52 -2.71 -1.93 -2.43
C ILE A 52 -3.98 -1.20 -2.02
N ILE A 53 -4.41 -1.42 -0.78
CA ILE A 53 -5.47 -0.64 -0.14
C ILE A 53 -4.82 0.40 0.76
N THR A 54 -5.16 1.66 0.56
CA THR A 54 -4.69 2.77 1.40
C THR A 54 -5.75 3.86 1.52
N ARG A 55 -5.46 4.92 2.26
CA ARG A 55 -6.35 6.09 2.39
C ARG A 55 -6.11 7.11 1.28
N CYS A 56 -7.18 7.78 0.85
CA CYS A 56 -7.08 8.98 0.03
C CYS A 56 -6.58 10.18 0.84
N ASP A 57 -5.97 11.14 0.16
CA ASP A 57 -5.43 12.37 0.76
C ASP A 57 -6.48 13.17 1.55
N GLU A 58 -7.72 13.21 1.04
CA GLU A 58 -8.86 13.93 1.65
C GLU A 58 -9.25 13.40 3.05
N LEU A 59 -8.83 12.18 3.43
CA LEU A 59 -9.07 11.67 4.78
C LEU A 59 -8.28 12.46 5.83
N GLN A 60 -7.23 13.18 5.43
CA GLN A 60 -6.47 13.99 6.36
C GLN A 60 -7.34 15.05 7.04
N GLU A 61 -8.23 15.71 6.30
CA GLU A 61 -9.14 16.72 6.85
C GLU A 61 -10.06 16.14 7.92
N LEU A 62 -10.55 14.91 7.68
CA LEU A 62 -11.36 14.17 8.65
C LEU A 62 -10.52 13.79 9.89
N PHE A 63 -9.28 13.37 9.70
CA PHE A 63 -8.39 13.04 10.82
C PHE A 63 -8.03 14.27 11.65
N ASP A 64 -7.88 15.42 11.02
CA ASP A 64 -7.66 16.70 11.69
C ASP A 64 -8.91 17.10 12.50
N SER A 65 -10.13 16.95 11.95
CA SER A 65 -11.38 17.24 12.69
C SER A 65 -11.60 16.33 13.89
N LEU A 66 -11.09 15.09 13.82
CA LEU A 66 -11.10 14.13 14.93
C LEU A 66 -9.90 14.29 15.88
N SER A 67 -9.07 15.32 15.73
CA SER A 67 -7.87 15.57 16.56
C SER A 67 -6.82 14.45 16.53
N ILE A 68 -6.83 13.58 15.50
CA ILE A 68 -5.85 12.50 15.31
C ILE A 68 -4.88 12.76 14.14
N GLY A 69 -5.04 13.90 13.46
CA GLY A 69 -4.31 14.28 12.25
C GLY A 69 -2.78 14.11 12.31
N GLN A 70 -2.15 14.47 13.44
CA GLN A 70 -0.70 14.36 13.61
C GLN A 70 -0.17 12.91 13.47
N LYS A 71 -0.97 11.91 13.89
CA LYS A 71 -0.62 10.49 13.76
C LYS A 71 -0.53 10.08 12.29
N TYR A 72 -1.31 10.74 11.44
CA TYR A 72 -1.48 10.47 10.03
C TYR A 72 -0.87 11.55 9.14
N GLY A 73 0.18 12.23 9.61
CA GLY A 73 0.78 13.33 8.85
C GLY A 73 1.23 12.97 7.41
N PRO A 74 1.64 13.97 6.61
CA PRO A 74 1.90 13.84 5.17
C PRO A 74 3.08 12.92 4.80
N THR A 75 3.85 12.44 5.78
CA THR A 75 4.97 11.50 5.59
C THR A 75 4.53 10.03 5.64
N THR A 76 3.28 9.77 6.04
CA THR A 76 2.72 8.42 6.13
C THR A 76 2.17 7.94 4.78
N THR A 77 1.82 6.66 4.66
CA THR A 77 1.20 6.08 3.46
C THR A 77 -0.16 6.71 3.16
N HIS A 78 -0.38 7.05 1.88
CA HIS A 78 -1.62 7.58 1.31
C HIS A 78 -1.55 7.59 -0.23
N MET A 79 -2.70 7.76 -0.88
CA MET A 79 -2.86 7.59 -2.33
C MET A 79 -1.87 8.41 -3.18
N LYS A 80 -1.73 9.73 -2.97
CA LYS A 80 -0.77 10.54 -3.73
C LYS A 80 0.68 10.06 -3.63
N ARG A 81 1.09 9.49 -2.49
CA ARG A 81 2.44 8.90 -2.33
C ARG A 81 2.60 7.59 -3.06
N LEU A 82 1.54 6.78 -3.10
CA LEU A 82 1.50 5.53 -3.86
C LEU A 82 1.55 5.80 -5.37
N LEU A 83 0.68 6.69 -5.87
CA LEU A 83 0.60 7.01 -7.30
C LEU A 83 1.94 7.49 -7.86
N ARG A 84 2.63 8.41 -7.15
CA ARG A 84 3.96 8.87 -7.56
C ARG A 84 4.97 7.74 -7.73
N ARG A 85 4.87 6.67 -6.94
CA ARG A 85 5.78 5.51 -7.03
C ARG A 85 5.40 4.56 -8.15
N ILE A 86 4.10 4.32 -8.34
CA ILE A 86 3.59 3.52 -9.46
C ILE A 86 3.94 4.19 -10.78
N GLU A 87 3.65 5.49 -10.92
CA GLU A 87 3.98 6.32 -12.10
C GLU A 87 5.49 6.42 -12.31
N GLY A 88 6.27 6.42 -11.23
CA GLY A 88 7.73 6.33 -11.26
C GLY A 88 8.29 4.95 -11.64
N GLY A 89 7.43 3.97 -11.96
CA GLY A 89 7.84 2.63 -12.39
C GLY A 89 8.08 1.63 -11.27
N GLY A 90 7.69 1.93 -10.02
CA GLY A 90 7.93 1.07 -8.85
C GLY A 90 7.34 -0.34 -8.98
N GLY A 91 6.25 -0.52 -9.74
CA GLY A 91 5.65 -1.83 -9.98
C GLY A 91 6.46 -2.75 -10.92
N GLY A 92 7.45 -2.23 -11.64
CA GLY A 92 8.37 -3.04 -12.45
C GLY A 92 7.73 -3.95 -13.50
N GLY A 93 6.56 -3.57 -14.03
CA GLY A 93 5.80 -4.37 -15.00
C GLY A 93 4.70 -5.25 -14.38
N CYS A 94 4.66 -5.40 -13.06
CA CYS A 94 3.54 -6.02 -12.36
C CYS A 94 2.28 -5.14 -12.50
N PRO A 95 1.12 -5.69 -12.93
CA PRO A 95 -0.15 -4.98 -12.86
C PRO A 95 -0.51 -4.64 -11.41
N ILE A 96 -0.76 -3.35 -11.14
CA ILE A 96 -1.13 -2.86 -9.80
C ILE A 96 -2.54 -2.29 -9.81
N LEU A 97 -3.38 -2.72 -8.86
CA LEU A 97 -4.66 -2.10 -8.54
C LEU A 97 -4.52 -1.31 -7.23
N ALA A 98 -4.64 0.02 -7.30
CA ALA A 98 -4.64 0.88 -6.12
C ALA A 98 -6.07 1.22 -5.69
N VAL A 99 -6.41 0.93 -4.44
CA VAL A 99 -7.73 1.21 -3.85
C VAL A 99 -7.57 2.26 -2.76
N GLY A 100 -8.24 3.40 -2.92
CA GLY A 100 -8.23 4.51 -1.98
C GLY A 100 -9.53 4.60 -1.19
N ILE A 101 -9.46 4.46 0.13
CA ILE A 101 -10.59 4.74 1.01
C ILE A 101 -10.81 6.24 1.06
N ARG A 102 -12.04 6.66 0.74
CA ARG A 102 -12.47 8.05 0.58
C ARG A 102 -13.24 8.56 1.79
N ARG A 103 -13.28 9.88 1.95
CA ARG A 103 -14.00 10.54 3.05
C ARG A 103 -15.50 10.26 2.97
N SER A 104 -16.03 10.09 1.75
CA SER A 104 -17.43 9.74 1.50
C SER A 104 -17.85 8.36 2.03
N LEU A 105 -16.90 7.52 2.48
CA LEU A 105 -17.16 6.23 3.10
C LEU A 105 -17.15 6.28 4.62
N TYR A 106 -16.88 7.46 5.21
CA TYR A 106 -16.97 7.65 6.65
C TYR A 106 -18.42 7.76 7.07
N ASP A 107 -18.79 6.97 8.06
CA ASP A 107 -20.09 6.99 8.72
C ASP A 107 -19.85 7.35 10.19
N GLU A 108 -20.43 8.46 10.64
CA GLU A 108 -20.31 8.96 12.01
C GLU A 108 -21.12 8.13 13.00
N ASP A 109 -22.13 7.40 12.51
CA ASP A 109 -23.11 6.68 13.33
C ASP A 109 -22.87 5.15 13.38
N SER A 110 -21.77 4.68 12.77
CA SER A 110 -21.35 3.26 12.74
C SER A 110 -20.78 2.73 14.05
#